data_AF-A0A9D4FT91-F1
#
_entry.id   AF-A0A9D4FT91-F1
#
_cell.length_a   1.000
_cell.length_b   1.000
_cell.length_c   1.000
_cell.angle_alpha   90.00
_cell.angle_beta   90.00
_cell.angle_gamma   90.00
#
_symmetry.space_group_name_H-M   'P 1'
#
loop_
_entity.id
_entity.type
_entity.pdbx_description
1 polymer ?
#
loop_
_entity_poly.entity_id
_entity_poly.type
_entity_poly.pdbx_seq_one_letter_code
_entity_poly.pdbx_strand_id
1 'polypeptide(L)'
;MKEAIRRKRKQLGCLPRSKYDIIVRCLNGSFDVPVKKRTPEENNCLAMIRKRKDFELGDRGSLLCGGKQVLVKEDLPRFVEKMFMENKGCGARVIYNKLKVNYTGFS
;
A
#
# COMPACT_ATOMS: atom_id res chain seq x y z
N MET A 1 13.85 3.79 -31.54
CA MET A 1 13.49 3.15 -30.26
C MET A 1 12.36 3.97 -29.64
N LYS A 2 11.16 3.41 -29.50
CA LYS A 2 10.03 4.11 -28.87
C LYS A 2 10.26 4.09 -27.37
N GLU A 3 10.79 5.17 -26.80
CA GLU A 3 10.68 5.41 -25.37
C GLU A 3 9.20 5.50 -25.04
N ALA A 4 8.65 4.39 -24.56
CA ALA A 4 7.33 4.39 -23.99
C ALA A 4 7.38 5.37 -22.83
N ILE A 5 6.69 6.51 -22.98
CA ILE A 5 6.34 7.41 -21.89
C ILE A 5 5.69 6.52 -20.84
N ARG A 6 6.49 6.08 -19.85
CA ARG A 6 6.04 5.25 -18.75
C ARG A 6 5.13 6.15 -17.93
N ARG A 7 3.85 6.23 -18.32
CA ARG A 7 2.83 7.04 -17.65
C ARG A 7 3.06 6.83 -16.16
N LYS A 8 3.48 7.88 -15.45
CA LYS A 8 3.71 7.83 -14.00
C LYS A 8 2.41 7.32 -13.41
N ARG A 9 2.38 6.05 -13.01
CA ARG A 9 1.20 5.45 -12.41
C ARG A 9 0.85 6.30 -11.20
N LYS A 10 -0.42 6.67 -11.04
CA LYS A 10 -0.88 7.36 -9.82
C LYS A 10 -0.38 6.56 -8.62
N GLN A 11 0.14 7.23 -7.60
CA GLN A 11 0.54 6.54 -6.37
C GLN A 11 -0.68 5.82 -5.79
N LEU A 12 -0.44 4.68 -5.15
CA LEU A 12 -1.47 3.99 -4.39
C LEU A 12 -1.85 4.84 -3.17
N GLY A 13 -3.15 4.96 -2.90
CA GLY A 13 -3.66 5.55 -1.66
C GLY A 13 -3.38 4.67 -0.43
N CYS A 14 -3.76 5.14 0.75
CA CYS A 14 -3.94 4.23 1.88
C CYS A 14 -5.06 3.22 1.55
N LEU A 15 -4.93 1.99 2.04
CA LEU A 15 -5.95 0.96 1.86
C LEU A 15 -6.76 0.78 3.15
N PRO A 16 -8.07 0.51 3.07
CA PRO A 16 -8.79 0.00 4.22
C PRO A 16 -8.21 -1.35 4.65
N ARG A 17 -8.28 -1.65 5.95
CA ARG A 17 -7.82 -2.94 6.52
C ARG A 17 -8.33 -4.16 5.73
N SER A 18 -9.62 -4.19 5.36
CA SER A 18 -10.20 -5.31 4.60
C SER A 18 -9.46 -5.61 3.30
N LYS A 19 -9.18 -4.58 2.49
CA LYS A 19 -8.45 -4.72 1.22
C LYS A 19 -6.98 -5.08 1.44
N TYR A 20 -6.36 -4.47 2.45
CA TYR A 20 -4.97 -4.76 2.81
C TYR A 20 -4.80 -6.26 3.12
N ASP A 21 -5.66 -6.81 3.98
CA ASP A 21 -5.58 -8.20 4.42
C ASP A 21 -5.83 -9.18 3.26
N ILE A 22 -6.81 -8.89 2.39
CA ILE A 22 -7.05 -9.70 1.18
C ILE A 22 -5.80 -9.74 0.30
N ILE A 23 -5.17 -8.58 0.04
CA ILE A 23 -3.97 -8.52 -0.81
C ILE A 23 -2.83 -9.29 -0.18
N VAL A 24 -2.60 -9.14 1.13
CA VAL A 24 -1.56 -9.90 1.85
C VAL A 24 -1.83 -11.40 1.76
N ARG A 25 -3.07 -11.86 1.95
CA ARG A 25 -3.45 -13.27 1.79
C ARG A 25 -3.20 -13.78 0.36
N CYS A 26 -3.49 -12.97 -0.65
CA CYS A 26 -3.22 -13.32 -2.04
C CYS A 26 -1.71 -13.47 -2.31
N LEU A 27 -0.88 -12.57 -1.79
CA LEU A 27 0.58 -12.61 -1.98
C LEU A 27 1.24 -13.75 -1.20
N ASN A 28 0.73 -14.05 0.00
CA ASN A 28 1.18 -15.20 0.81
C ASN A 28 0.68 -16.56 0.28
N GLY A 29 -0.14 -16.59 -0.77
CA GLY A 29 -0.71 -17.83 -1.32
C GLY A 29 -1.82 -18.46 -0.48
N SER A 30 -2.30 -17.80 0.59
CA SER A 30 -3.35 -18.32 1.48
C SER A 30 -4.78 -17.91 1.09
N PHE A 31 -4.95 -17.31 -0.09
CA PHE A 31 -6.25 -16.93 -0.63
C PHE A 31 -6.89 -18.08 -1.42
N ASP A 32 -7.69 -18.91 -0.74
CA ASP A 32 -8.40 -20.05 -1.32
C ASP A 32 -9.92 -19.85 -1.35
N VAL A 33 -10.38 -18.72 -1.92
CA VAL A 33 -11.82 -18.48 -2.11
C VAL A 33 -12.20 -18.86 -3.55
N PRO A 34 -13.12 -19.82 -3.75
CA PRO A 34 -13.61 -20.18 -5.09
C PRO A 34 -14.25 -18.99 -5.79
N VAL A 35 -14.02 -18.86 -7.11
CA VAL A 35 -14.49 -17.71 -7.92
C VAL A 35 -15.96 -17.37 -7.69
N LYS A 36 -16.83 -18.40 -7.63
CA LYS A 36 -18.28 -18.25 -7.46
C LYS A 36 -18.71 -17.68 -6.10
N LYS A 37 -17.87 -17.80 -5.07
CA LYS A 37 -18.16 -17.33 -3.70
C LYS A 37 -17.47 -16.01 -3.37
N ARG A 38 -16.69 -15.44 -4.29
CA ARG A 38 -15.91 -14.23 -4.02
C ARG A 38 -16.80 -13.02 -3.87
N THR A 39 -16.47 -12.17 -2.90
CA THR A 39 -17.13 -10.88 -2.75
C THR A 39 -16.69 -9.90 -3.84
N PRO A 40 -17.47 -8.84 -4.11
CA PRO A 40 -17.04 -7.76 -4.99
C PRO A 40 -15.71 -7.12 -4.57
N GLU A 41 -15.46 -7.03 -3.26
CA GLU A 41 -14.21 -6.50 -2.72
C GLU A 41 -13.00 -7.39 -3.03
N GLU A 42 -13.14 -8.71 -2.89
CA GLU A 42 -12.09 -9.67 -3.24
C GLU A 42 -11.75 -9.61 -4.73
N ASN A 43 -12.78 -9.56 -5.58
CA ASN A 43 -12.59 -9.40 -7.03
C ASN A 43 -11.91 -8.07 -7.38
N ASN A 44 -12.25 -6.99 -6.69
CA ASN A 44 -11.59 -5.69 -6.84
C ASN A 44 -10.10 -5.77 -6.46
N CYS A 45 -9.77 -6.42 -5.34
CA CYS A 45 -8.39 -6.61 -4.87
C CYS A 45 -7.58 -7.47 -5.86
N LEU A 46 -8.13 -8.58 -6.35
CA LEU A 46 -7.48 -9.41 -7.37
C LEU A 46 -7.22 -8.63 -8.66
N ALA A 47 -8.17 -7.80 -9.09
CA ALA A 47 -7.99 -6.93 -10.25
C ALA A 47 -6.91 -5.87 -10.00
N MET A 48 -6.81 -5.32 -8.77
CA MET A 48 -5.73 -4.41 -8.39
C MET A 48 -4.37 -5.09 -8.47
N ILE A 49 -4.21 -6.29 -7.92
CA ILE A 49 -2.96 -7.06 -7.97
C ILE A 49 -2.54 -7.34 -9.42
N ARG A 50 -3.48 -7.76 -10.28
CA ARG A 50 -3.19 -8.00 -11.70
C ARG A 50 -2.74 -6.75 -12.45
N LYS A 51 -3.30 -5.58 -12.12
CA LYS A 51 -2.92 -4.29 -12.73
C LYS A 51 -1.60 -3.74 -12.18
N ARG A 52 -1.35 -3.95 -10.88
CA ARG A 52 -0.16 -3.52 -10.14
C ARG A 52 0.73 -4.71 -9.82
N LYS A 53 1.60 -5.04 -10.77
CA LYS A 53 2.63 -6.10 -10.63
C LYS A 53 3.78 -5.72 -9.69
N ASP A 54 3.69 -4.56 -9.04
CA ASP A 54 4.66 -3.99 -8.10
C ASP A 54 4.25 -4.19 -6.63
N PHE A 55 3.25 -5.05 -6.37
CA PHE A 55 2.89 -5.49 -5.01
C PHE A 55 3.79 -6.61 -4.55
N GLU A 56 4.36 -6.45 -3.36
CA GLU A 56 5.32 -7.38 -2.77
C GLU A 56 5.08 -7.47 -1.26
N LEU A 57 5.56 -8.52 -0.62
CA LEU A 57 5.60 -8.62 0.84
C LEU A 57 7.01 -8.30 1.32
N GLY A 58 7.12 -7.40 2.29
CA GLY A 58 8.38 -7.12 2.98
C GLY A 58 8.69 -8.17 4.06
N ASP A 59 9.87 -8.04 4.67
CA ASP A 59 10.46 -9.02 5.60
C ASP A 59 9.60 -9.36 6.83
N ARG A 60 8.58 -8.55 7.15
CA ARG A 60 7.66 -8.75 8.28
C ARG A 60 6.21 -8.99 7.85
N GLY A 61 5.97 -9.38 6.59
CA GLY A 61 4.62 -9.52 6.03
C GLY A 61 3.91 -8.20 5.78
N SER A 62 4.65 -7.08 5.80
CA SER A 62 4.11 -5.77 5.41
C SER A 62 3.89 -5.73 3.91
N LEU A 63 2.76 -5.15 3.48
CA LEU A 63 2.48 -4.97 2.07
C LEU A 63 3.31 -3.80 1.53
N LEU A 64 4.08 -4.06 0.48
CA LEU A 64 4.83 -3.06 -0.26
C LEU A 64 4.20 -2.85 -1.64
N CYS A 65 4.26 -1.62 -2.15
CA CYS A 65 3.89 -1.28 -3.52
C CYS A 65 4.94 -0.33 -4.11
N GLY A 66 5.70 -0.81 -5.10
CA GLY A 66 6.79 -0.04 -5.72
C GLY A 66 7.88 0.35 -4.72
N GLY A 67 8.25 -0.57 -3.82
CA GLY A 67 9.28 -0.36 -2.79
C GLY A 67 8.85 0.47 -1.58
N LYS A 68 7.58 0.92 -1.52
CA LYS A 68 7.04 1.69 -0.38
C LYS A 68 6.04 0.88 0.40
N GLN A 69 6.01 1.09 1.72
CA GLN A 69 5.05 0.40 2.57
C GLN A 69 3.64 0.96 2.36
N VAL A 70 2.68 0.06 2.13
CA VAL A 70 1.27 0.41 2.01
C VAL A 70 0.69 0.58 3.40
N LEU A 71 0.09 1.75 3.66
CA LEU A 71 -0.56 2.01 4.94
C LEU A 71 -2.01 1.58 4.94
N VAL A 72 -2.40 1.06 6.10
CA VAL A 72 -3.78 0.85 6.48
C VAL A 72 -4.35 2.21 6.88
N LYS A 73 -5.48 2.59 6.28
CA LYS A 73 -6.10 3.91 6.46
C LYS A 73 -6.42 4.19 7.92
N GLU A 74 -6.86 3.15 8.64
CA GLU A 74 -7.22 3.21 10.06
C GLU A 74 -6.00 3.46 10.96
N ASP A 75 -4.81 2.97 10.57
CA ASP A 75 -3.58 3.13 11.33
C ASP A 75 -2.84 4.45 11.02
N LEU A 76 -3.29 5.19 10.00
CA LEU A 76 -2.64 6.41 9.51
C LEU A 76 -2.31 7.43 10.62
N PRO A 77 -3.24 7.78 11.55
CA PRO A 77 -2.95 8.75 12.61
C PRO A 77 -1.79 8.32 13.51
N ARG A 78 -1.75 7.02 13.86
CA ARG A 78 -0.70 6.43 14.69
C ARG A 78 0.67 6.51 14.02
N PHE A 79 0.74 6.32 12.70
CA PHE A 79 1.99 6.45 11.96
C PHE A 79 2.48 7.90 11.89
N VAL A 80 1.57 8.87 11.73
CA VAL A 80 1.92 10.29 11.76
C VAL A 80 2.45 10.69 13.13
N GLU A 81 1.77 10.30 14.20
CA GLU A 81 2.21 10.57 15.58
C GLU A 81 3.56 9.95 15.89
N LYS A 82 3.76 8.67 15.52
CA LYS A 82 5.05 7.99 15.66
C LYS A 82 6.17 8.76 14.95
N MET A 83 5.93 9.18 13.71
CA MET A 83 6.90 9.97 12.95
C MET A 83 7.17 11.34 13.60
N PHE A 84 6.15 12.00 14.15
CA PHE A 84 6.32 13.26 14.87
C PHE A 84 7.24 13.09 16.10
N MET A 85 7.00 12.04 16.89
CA MET A 85 7.81 11.71 18.08
C MET A 85 9.26 11.34 17.70
N GLU A 86 9.46 10.48 16.70
CA GLU A 86 10.80 10.07 16.23
C GLU A 86 11.63 11.24 15.69
N ASN A 87 10.96 12.27 15.15
CA ASN A 87 11.61 13.46 14.62
C ASN A 87 11.69 14.60 15.63
N LYS A 88 11.51 14.33 16.93
CA LYS A 88 11.60 15.35 18.00
C LYS A 88 10.76 16.61 17.71
N GLY A 89 9.59 16.44 17.10
CA GLY A 89 8.71 17.56 16.75
C GLY A 89 9.17 18.43 15.58
N CYS A 90 9.97 17.90 14.65
CA CYS A 90 10.26 18.58 13.39
C CYS A 90 8.98 19.06 12.69
N GLY A 91 9.06 20.21 12.00
CA GLY A 91 7.91 20.82 11.34
C GLY A 91 7.21 19.89 10.34
N ALA A 92 5.92 20.15 10.12
CA ALA A 92 5.04 19.31 9.29
C ALA A 92 5.60 18.98 7.90
N ARG A 93 6.34 19.90 7.27
CA ARG A 93 6.97 19.68 5.96
C ARG A 93 7.99 18.53 5.97
N VAL A 94 8.79 18.43 7.02
CA VAL A 94 9.81 17.38 7.16
C VAL A 94 9.12 16.03 7.36
N ILE A 95 8.10 15.99 8.21
CA ILE A 95 7.30 14.78 8.48
C ILE A 95 6.62 14.30 7.20
N TYR A 96 5.94 15.21 6.49
CA TYR A 96 5.28 14.89 5.22
C TYR A 96 6.26 14.32 4.18
N ASN A 97 7.44 14.93 4.02
CA ASN A 97 8.44 14.44 3.08
C ASN A 97 8.93 13.03 3.44
N LYS A 98 9.19 12.76 4.72
CA LYS A 98 9.60 11.42 5.17
C LYS A 98 8.49 10.40 4.98
N LEU A 99 7.24 10.75 5.32
CA LEU A 99 6.08 9.89 5.11
C LEU A 99 5.90 9.56 3.62
N LYS A 100 6.03 10.55 2.74
CA LYS A 100 5.94 10.39 1.29
C LYS A 100 7.04 9.53 0.69
N VAL A 101 8.24 9.52 1.27
CA VAL A 101 9.34 8.66 0.82
C VAL A 101 9.09 7.21 1.21
N ASN A 102 8.69 6.96 2.46
CA ASN A 102 8.61 5.61 3.02
C ASN A 102 7.28 4.89 2.75
N TYR A 103 6.18 5.63 2.64
CA TYR A 103 4.83 5.07 2.59
C TYR A 103 4.06 5.45 1.32
N THR A 104 3.10 4.62 0.93
CA THR A 104 2.11 4.98 -0.08
C THR A 104 0.96 5.76 0.53
N GLY A 105 0.29 6.59 -0.27
CA GLY A 105 -0.95 7.26 0.13
C GLY A 105 -0.80 8.67 0.67
N PHE A 106 0.41 9.22 0.71
CA PHE A 106 0.66 10.63 0.98
C PHE A 106 0.89 11.39 -0.34
N SER A 107 -0.13 12.14 -0.76
CA SER A 107 -0.08 13.02 -1.94
C SER A 107 0.05 14.47 -1.55
#